data_AF-A0AAU1G8I1-F1
#
_entry.id   AF-A0AAU1G8I1-F1
#
_cell.length_a   1.000
_cell.length_b   1.000
_cell.length_c   1.000
_cell.angle_alpha   90.00
_cell.angle_beta   90.00
_cell.angle_gamma   90.00
#
_symmetry.space_group_name_H-M   'P 1'
#
loop_
_entity.id
_entity.type
_entity.pdbx_description
1 polymer ?
#
loop_
_entity_poly.entity_id
_entity_poly.type
_entity_poly.pdbx_seq_one_letter_code
_entity_poly.pdbx_strand_id
1 'polypeptide(L)'
;MSTAMGGPALFIGGDTTFVLLVRPELDPADPGVRAAAEQAGVSPEEFAGPGDVWALVVDDTFEADGGFELPGLRDAEADHFAEQLHTALGTGEPFTVEAGPVLRLDARPAAGEAYTFTAYVTPPEPEGAPTVSLEIGPLPLATLLADLEDFRRSLA
;
A
#
# COMPACT_ATOMS: atom_id res chain seq x y z
N MET A 1 -1.71 11.91 8.14
CA MET A 1 -2.21 12.89 7.14
C MET A 1 -3.36 12.22 6.38
N SER A 2 -4.42 12.93 6.02
CA SER A 2 -5.56 12.34 5.29
C SER A 2 -5.31 12.53 3.79
N THR A 3 -4.90 11.48 3.09
CA THR A 3 -4.94 11.44 1.63
C THR A 3 -6.40 11.30 1.24
N ALA A 4 -7.00 12.35 0.69
CA ALA A 4 -8.33 12.31 0.09
C ALA A 4 -8.28 11.59 -1.27
N MET A 5 -7.75 10.37 -1.29
CA MET A 5 -8.06 9.38 -2.31
C MET A 5 -9.18 8.54 -1.69
N GLY A 6 -10.36 8.51 -2.30
CA GLY A 6 -11.39 7.58 -1.86
C GLY A 6 -10.87 6.14 -1.99
N GLY A 7 -11.46 5.22 -1.23
CA GLY A 7 -11.24 3.78 -1.42
C GLY A 7 -10.29 3.10 -0.42
N PRO A 8 -10.14 1.77 -0.53
CA PRO A 8 -9.33 0.96 0.35
C PRO A 8 -7.84 1.32 0.29
N ALA A 9 -7.23 1.53 1.46
CA ALA A 9 -5.81 1.83 1.60
C ALA A 9 -5.21 1.13 2.82
N LEU A 10 -4.15 0.34 2.60
CA LEU A 10 -3.32 -0.25 3.64
C LEU A 10 -1.96 0.45 3.64
N PHE A 11 -1.69 1.21 4.69
CA PHE A 11 -0.45 1.95 4.89
C PHE A 11 0.43 1.25 5.93
N ILE A 12 1.67 0.96 5.57
CA ILE A 12 2.68 0.39 6.47
C ILE A 12 3.90 1.31 6.40
N GLY A 13 4.02 2.22 7.36
CA GLY A 13 5.06 3.23 7.25
C GLY A 13 5.08 4.28 8.34
N GLY A 14 6.12 5.10 8.28
CA GLY A 14 6.15 6.41 8.93
C GLY A 14 6.10 7.52 7.88
N ASP A 15 6.33 8.76 8.32
CA ASP A 15 6.25 9.93 7.43
C ASP A 15 7.29 9.95 6.30
N THR A 16 8.37 9.18 6.42
CA THR A 16 9.52 9.21 5.48
C THR A 16 9.75 7.91 4.72
N THR A 17 9.24 6.79 5.23
CA THR A 17 9.48 5.48 4.62
C THR A 17 8.25 4.63 4.81
N PHE A 18 7.64 4.24 3.70
CA PHE A 18 6.37 3.53 3.73
C PHE A 18 6.15 2.64 2.51
N VAL A 19 5.24 1.70 2.71
CA VAL A 19 4.54 0.98 1.66
C VAL A 19 3.05 1.29 1.79
N LEU A 20 2.40 1.60 0.67
CA LEU A 20 0.98 1.87 0.58
C LEU A 20 0.38 1.00 -0.52
N LEU A 21 -0.48 0.06 -0.12
CA LEU A 21 -1.33 -0.69 -1.05
C LEU A 21 -2.69 0.01 -1.09
N VAL A 22 -3.08 0.53 -2.25
CA VAL A 22 -4.29 1.36 -2.38
C VAL A 22 -5.06 0.97 -3.64
N ARG A 23 -6.39 1.05 -3.57
CA ARG A 23 -7.26 1.05 -4.74
C ARG A 23 -7.91 2.44 -4.83
N PRO A 24 -7.35 3.36 -5.62
CA PRO A 24 -7.84 4.73 -5.68
C PRO A 24 -9.26 4.79 -6.23
N GLU A 25 -10.14 5.43 -5.48
CA GLU A 25 -11.46 5.85 -5.92
C GLU A 25 -11.41 7.37 -6.09
N LEU A 26 -11.12 7.80 -7.31
CA LEU A 26 -11.07 9.21 -7.68
C LEU A 26 -12.47 9.67 -8.08
N ASP A 27 -13.00 10.70 -7.40
CA ASP A 27 -14.24 11.34 -7.80
C ASP A 27 -13.98 12.28 -8.99
N PRO A 28 -14.55 12.04 -10.20
CA PRO A 28 -14.38 12.94 -11.34
C PRO A 28 -14.90 14.36 -11.09
N ALA A 29 -15.78 14.55 -10.11
CA ALA A 29 -16.27 15.86 -9.70
C ALA A 29 -15.27 16.62 -8.81
N ASP A 30 -14.27 15.95 -8.24
CA ASP A 30 -13.26 16.55 -7.37
C ASP A 30 -12.45 17.62 -8.13
N PRO A 31 -12.29 18.85 -7.58
CA PRO A 31 -11.53 19.89 -8.24
C PRO A 31 -10.08 19.54 -8.55
N GLY A 32 -9.43 18.72 -7.71
CA GLY A 32 -8.06 18.24 -7.92
C GLY A 32 -7.99 17.25 -9.08
N VAL A 33 -8.90 16.27 -9.12
CA VAL A 33 -9.02 15.32 -10.24
C VAL A 33 -9.25 16.05 -11.56
N ARG A 34 -10.14 17.05 -11.58
CA ARG A 34 -10.42 17.85 -12.78
C ARG A 34 -9.20 18.65 -13.25
N ALA A 35 -8.47 19.25 -12.31
CA ALA A 35 -7.25 19.99 -12.65
C ALA A 35 -6.14 19.07 -13.16
N ALA A 36 -6.01 17.85 -12.63
CA ALA A 36 -5.06 16.86 -13.10
C ALA A 36 -5.44 16.32 -14.49
N ALA A 37 -6.72 16.03 -14.72
CA ALA A 37 -7.24 15.60 -16.02
C ALA A 37 -7.01 16.65 -17.13
N GLU A 38 -7.24 17.93 -16.82
CA GLU A 38 -6.95 19.04 -17.74
C GLU A 38 -5.46 19.11 -18.11
N GLN A 39 -4.56 18.94 -17.13
CA GLN A 39 -3.12 18.90 -17.36
C GLN A 39 -2.68 17.70 -18.20
N ALA A 40 -3.34 16.54 -18.00
CA ALA A 40 -3.10 15.32 -18.76
C ALA A 40 -3.76 15.33 -20.15
N GLY A 41 -4.63 16.29 -20.44
CA GLY A 41 -5.33 16.41 -21.73
C GLY A 41 -6.43 15.37 -21.95
N VAL A 42 -6.98 14.80 -20.86
CA VAL A 42 -8.05 13.79 -20.87
C VAL A 42 -9.29 14.30 -20.13
N SER A 43 -10.43 13.61 -20.22
CA SER A 43 -11.60 13.95 -19.40
C SER A 43 -11.39 13.56 -17.93
N PRO A 44 -12.07 14.21 -16.97
CA PRO A 44 -12.03 13.81 -15.56
C PRO A 44 -12.46 12.36 -15.34
N GLU A 45 -13.42 11.86 -16.11
CA GLU A 45 -13.88 10.46 -16.05
C GLU A 45 -12.82 9.48 -16.58
N GLU A 46 -12.10 9.86 -17.64
CA GLU A 46 -11.00 9.06 -18.18
C GLU A 46 -9.78 9.08 -17.24
N PHE A 47 -9.50 10.22 -16.62
CA PHE A 47 -8.43 10.36 -15.64
C PHE A 47 -8.71 9.61 -14.34
N ALA A 48 -9.93 9.70 -13.82
CA ALA A 48 -10.34 8.94 -12.64
C ALA A 48 -10.29 7.43 -12.91
N GLY A 49 -10.52 7.05 -14.16
CA GLY A 49 -10.51 5.66 -14.58
C GLY A 49 -11.66 4.87 -13.93
N PRO A 50 -11.65 3.54 -14.10
CA PRO A 50 -12.65 2.65 -13.52
C PRO A 50 -12.61 2.55 -11.98
N GLY A 51 -11.55 3.04 -11.32
CA GLY A 51 -11.38 2.98 -9.87
C GLY A 51 -11.20 1.56 -9.30
N ASP A 52 -10.95 0.57 -10.16
CA ASP A 52 -10.84 -0.84 -9.80
C ASP A 52 -9.40 -1.38 -9.83
N VAL A 53 -8.43 -0.56 -10.21
CA VAL A 53 -7.02 -0.94 -10.31
C VAL A 53 -6.32 -0.66 -8.98
N TRP A 54 -5.74 -1.71 -8.42
CA TRP A 54 -4.86 -1.59 -7.26
C TRP A 54 -3.50 -1.01 -7.67
N ALA A 55 -2.89 -0.24 -6.77
CA ALA A 55 -1.55 0.27 -6.90
C ALA A 55 -0.75 -0.02 -5.63
N LEU A 56 0.53 -0.31 -5.80
CA LEU A 56 1.50 -0.35 -4.72
C LEU A 56 2.40 0.88 -4.84
N VAL A 57 2.45 1.70 -3.79
CA VAL A 57 3.32 2.87 -3.68
C VAL A 57 4.33 2.64 -2.58
N VAL A 58 5.56 3.05 -2.84
CA VAL A 58 6.74 2.77 -2.04
C VAL A 58 7.63 4.00 -2.07
N ASP A 59 7.99 4.52 -0.91
CA ASP A 59 8.83 5.71 -0.80
C ASP A 59 9.82 5.54 0.35
N ASP A 60 11.04 6.04 0.15
CA ASP A 60 12.14 6.02 1.11
C ASP A 60 12.93 7.33 1.19
N THR A 61 12.72 8.27 0.27
CA THR A 61 13.58 9.46 0.11
C THR A 61 12.90 10.69 -0.50
N PHE A 62 11.59 10.68 -0.77
CA PHE A 62 10.89 11.73 -1.52
C PHE A 62 11.42 11.95 -2.96
N GLU A 63 12.32 11.10 -3.46
CA GLU A 63 12.89 11.16 -4.81
C GLU A 63 12.60 9.88 -5.62
N ALA A 64 11.34 9.46 -5.67
CA ALA A 64 10.76 8.85 -6.87
C ALA A 64 9.26 8.65 -6.66
N ASP A 65 8.49 8.88 -7.70
CA ASP A 65 7.12 8.38 -7.91
C ASP A 65 7.11 6.84 -7.95
N GLY A 66 7.56 6.20 -6.87
CA GLY A 66 7.85 4.78 -6.75
C GLY A 66 6.57 4.00 -6.53
N GLY A 67 5.77 3.82 -7.57
CA GLY A 67 4.61 2.95 -7.51
C GLY A 67 4.32 2.29 -8.84
N PHE A 68 3.55 1.22 -8.79
CA PHE A 68 3.07 0.54 -9.99
C PHE A 68 1.68 -0.01 -9.77
N GLU A 69 0.94 -0.06 -10.87
CA GLU A 69 -0.36 -0.69 -10.92
C GLU A 69 -0.22 -2.22 -10.81
N LEU A 70 -1.21 -2.83 -10.19
CA LEU A 70 -1.35 -4.27 -10.01
C LEU A 70 -2.60 -4.74 -10.77
N PRO A 71 -2.58 -4.69 -12.12
CA PRO A 71 -3.71 -5.13 -12.91
C PRO A 71 -3.99 -6.61 -12.63
N GLY A 72 -5.17 -6.89 -12.10
CA GLY A 72 -5.61 -8.24 -11.75
C GLY A 72 -5.55 -8.59 -10.26
N LEU A 73 -5.00 -7.73 -9.39
CA LEU A 73 -5.18 -7.89 -7.95
C LEU A 73 -6.65 -7.68 -7.59
N ARG A 74 -7.24 -8.62 -6.85
CA ARG A 74 -8.63 -8.57 -6.38
C ARG A 74 -8.70 -8.21 -4.91
N ASP A 75 -9.82 -7.63 -4.49
CA ASP A 75 -10.08 -7.29 -3.08
C ASP A 75 -9.91 -8.50 -2.15
N ALA A 76 -10.32 -9.70 -2.59
CA ALA A 76 -10.14 -10.93 -1.81
C ALA A 76 -8.65 -11.29 -1.60
N GLU A 77 -7.78 -10.96 -2.54
CA GLU A 77 -6.33 -11.19 -2.39
C GLU A 77 -5.70 -10.14 -1.48
N ALA A 78 -6.19 -8.90 -1.55
CA ALA A 78 -5.79 -7.83 -0.63
C ALA A 78 -6.26 -8.10 0.82
N ASP A 79 -7.51 -8.57 1.01
CA ASP A 79 -8.03 -8.98 2.32
C ASP A 79 -7.26 -10.16 2.88
N HIS A 80 -6.95 -11.16 2.04
CA HIS A 80 -6.17 -12.33 2.46
C HIS A 80 -4.75 -11.96 2.90
N PHE A 81 -4.10 -11.02 2.22
CA PHE A 81 -2.81 -10.49 2.65
C PHE A 81 -2.91 -9.77 4.00
N ALA A 82 -3.92 -8.91 4.18
CA ALA A 82 -4.15 -8.21 5.44
C ALA A 82 -4.47 -9.17 6.60
N GLU A 83 -5.24 -10.23 6.36
CA GLU A 83 -5.53 -11.27 7.34
C GLU A 83 -4.26 -12.03 7.78
N GLN A 84 -3.40 -12.39 6.84
CA GLN A 84 -2.12 -13.04 7.14
C GLN A 84 -1.22 -12.14 7.99
N LEU A 85 -1.11 -10.86 7.61
CA LEU A 85 -0.33 -9.88 8.37
C LEU A 85 -0.89 -9.67 9.78
N HIS A 86 -2.20 -9.50 9.92
CA HIS A 86 -2.86 -9.37 11.22
C HIS A 86 -2.62 -10.61 12.11
N THR A 87 -2.77 -11.80 11.55
CA THR A 87 -2.53 -13.07 12.26
C THR A 87 -1.08 -13.19 12.72
N ALA A 88 -0.13 -12.85 11.83
CA ALA A 88 1.30 -12.93 12.13
C ALA A 88 1.73 -11.94 13.21
N LEU A 89 1.21 -10.71 13.19
CA LEU A 89 1.44 -9.70 14.23
C LEU A 89 0.98 -10.17 15.62
N GLY A 90 -0.10 -10.94 15.69
CA GLY A 90 -0.61 -11.52 16.94
C GLY A 90 0.31 -12.56 17.58
N THR A 91 1.33 -13.05 16.87
CA THR A 91 2.26 -14.07 17.41
C THR A 91 3.31 -13.48 18.34
N GLY A 92 3.67 -12.20 18.19
CA GLY A 92 4.78 -11.59 18.90
C GLY A 92 6.18 -12.04 18.44
N GLU A 93 6.26 -12.84 17.38
CA GLU A 93 7.51 -13.41 16.85
C GLU A 93 7.90 -12.76 15.52
N PRO A 94 9.14 -12.96 15.03
CA PRO A 94 9.51 -12.63 13.66
C PRO A 94 8.72 -13.46 12.65
N PHE A 95 8.37 -12.85 11.51
CA PHE A 95 7.58 -13.53 10.47
C PHE A 95 7.88 -12.96 9.07
N THR A 96 7.40 -13.68 8.06
CA THR A 96 7.38 -13.23 6.68
C THR A 96 5.95 -13.37 6.14
N VAL A 97 5.46 -12.35 5.44
CA VAL A 97 4.22 -12.40 4.66
C VAL A 97 4.47 -11.90 3.24
N GLU A 98 3.71 -12.44 2.29
CA GLU A 98 3.89 -12.15 0.86
C GLU A 98 2.53 -11.80 0.24
N ALA A 99 2.52 -10.78 -0.62
CA ALA A 99 1.39 -10.47 -1.51
C ALA A 99 1.80 -10.81 -2.95
N GLY A 100 1.68 -12.09 -3.30
CA GLY A 100 2.14 -12.59 -4.60
C GLY A 100 3.64 -12.36 -4.82
N PRO A 101 4.10 -12.22 -6.08
CA PRO A 101 5.51 -12.01 -6.38
C PRO A 101 5.99 -10.56 -6.19
N VAL A 102 5.06 -9.62 -5.93
CA VAL A 102 5.34 -8.18 -5.99
C VAL A 102 5.78 -7.59 -4.65
N LEU A 103 5.35 -8.16 -3.53
CA LEU A 103 5.66 -7.65 -2.20
C LEU A 103 5.93 -8.81 -1.24
N ARG A 104 7.06 -8.72 -0.55
CA ARG A 104 7.38 -9.52 0.63
C ARG A 104 7.70 -8.60 1.79
N LEU A 105 7.14 -8.89 2.96
CA LEU A 105 7.46 -8.20 4.22
C LEU A 105 8.12 -9.19 5.17
N ASP A 106 9.35 -8.91 5.56
CA ASP A 106 10.00 -9.57 6.70
C ASP A 106 9.83 -8.66 7.93
N ALA A 107 9.19 -9.17 8.97
CA ALA A 107 8.88 -8.40 10.17
C ALA A 107 9.62 -8.97 11.39
N ARG A 108 10.06 -8.08 12.28
CA ARG A 108 10.67 -8.44 13.56
C ARG A 108 10.15 -7.57 14.69
N PRO A 109 9.92 -8.13 15.89
CA PRO A 109 9.60 -7.34 17.07
C PRO A 109 10.70 -6.31 17.37
N ALA A 110 10.27 -5.13 17.78
CA ALA A 110 11.10 -4.02 18.24
C ALA A 110 10.73 -3.66 19.69
N ALA A 111 11.52 -2.78 20.30
CA ALA A 111 11.25 -2.32 21.66
C ALA A 111 9.90 -1.58 21.75
N GLY A 112 9.17 -1.79 22.86
CA GLY A 112 7.96 -1.04 23.17
C GLY A 112 6.71 -1.44 22.37
N GLU A 113 6.45 -2.75 22.23
CA GLU A 113 5.28 -3.28 21.50
C GLU A 113 5.19 -2.73 20.08
N ALA A 114 6.30 -2.82 19.35
CA ALA A 114 6.44 -2.30 18.00
C ALA A 114 7.05 -3.36 17.07
N TYR A 115 6.95 -3.14 15.77
CA TYR A 115 7.57 -3.98 14.74
C TYR A 115 8.42 -3.14 13.79
N THR A 116 9.56 -3.70 13.37
CA THR A 116 10.31 -3.21 12.22
C THR A 116 10.08 -4.16 11.06
N PHE A 117 9.84 -3.61 9.87
CA PHE A 117 9.66 -4.37 8.64
C PHE A 117 10.82 -4.13 7.70
N THR A 118 11.18 -5.14 6.92
CA THR A 118 11.91 -4.99 5.66
C THR A 118 10.95 -5.35 4.54
N ALA A 119 10.60 -4.36 3.72
CA ALA A 119 9.79 -4.56 2.53
C ALA A 119 10.69 -4.85 1.32
N TYR A 120 10.43 -5.94 0.63
CA TYR A 120 11.04 -6.30 -0.65
C TYR A 120 9.97 -6.16 -1.73
N VAL A 121 10.20 -5.25 -2.66
CA VAL A 121 9.23 -4.88 -3.69
C VAL A 121 9.81 -5.19 -5.06
N THR A 122 9.11 -6.00 -5.83
CA THR A 122 9.51 -6.41 -7.18
C THR A 122 8.45 -5.94 -8.17
N PRO A 123 8.74 -4.93 -9.02
CA PRO A 123 7.81 -4.48 -10.06
C PRO A 123 7.48 -5.61 -11.05
N PRO A 124 6.23 -5.72 -11.53
CA PRO A 124 5.82 -6.79 -12.44
C PRO A 124 6.44 -6.67 -13.83
N GLU A 125 6.73 -5.46 -14.33
CA GLU A 125 7.29 -5.24 -15.67
C GLU A 125 8.20 -4.01 -15.79
N PRO A 126 9.13 -3.99 -16.77
CA PRO A 126 9.56 -5.15 -17.56
C PRO A 126 10.49 -6.06 -16.76
N GLU A 127 10.52 -7.35 -17.15
CA GLU A 127 11.42 -8.38 -16.58
C GLU A 127 12.84 -7.84 -16.35
N GLY A 128 13.31 -7.89 -15.09
CA GLY A 128 14.64 -7.43 -14.70
C GLY A 128 14.68 -6.10 -13.95
N ALA A 129 13.53 -5.48 -13.67
CA ALA A 129 13.47 -4.40 -12.67
C ALA A 129 14.04 -4.90 -11.32
N PRO A 130 14.98 -4.15 -10.70
CA PRO A 130 15.59 -4.59 -9.47
C PRO A 130 14.56 -4.63 -8.34
N THR A 131 14.62 -5.67 -7.51
CA THR A 131 13.89 -5.69 -6.24
C THR A 131 14.40 -4.56 -5.35
N VAL A 132 13.50 -3.68 -4.93
CA VAL A 132 13.78 -2.61 -3.98
C VAL A 132 13.61 -3.17 -2.57
N SER A 133 14.50 -2.82 -1.66
CA SER A 133 14.45 -3.26 -0.25
C SER A 133 14.45 -2.05 0.67
N LEU A 134 13.46 -1.95 1.56
CA LEU A 134 13.28 -0.82 2.48
C LEU A 134 13.09 -1.27 3.91
N GLU A 135 13.76 -0.65 4.86
CA GLU A 135 13.47 -0.82 6.28
C GLU A 135 12.44 0.21 6.75
N ILE A 136 11.38 -0.26 7.42
CA ILE A 136 10.23 0.54 7.85
C ILE A 136 10.03 0.36 9.34
N GLY A 137 9.89 1.48 10.06
CA GLY A 137 9.59 1.51 11.50
C GLY A 137 10.78 1.84 12.40
N PRO A 138 10.68 1.58 13.71
CA PRO A 138 9.65 0.78 14.38
C PRO A 138 8.24 1.40 14.33
N LEU A 139 7.22 0.57 14.10
CA LEU A 139 5.81 0.95 14.03
C LEU A 139 5.04 0.37 15.23
N PRO A 140 4.19 1.15 15.93
CA PRO A 140 3.42 0.65 17.06
C PRO A 140 2.45 -0.48 16.65
N LEU A 141 2.47 -1.61 17.38
CA LEU A 141 1.63 -2.77 17.11
C LEU A 141 0.14 -2.41 17.13
N ALA A 142 -0.30 -1.61 18.11
CA ALA A 142 -1.69 -1.21 18.24
C ALA A 142 -2.18 -0.40 17.02
N THR A 143 -1.34 0.46 16.46
CA THR A 143 -1.65 1.23 15.24
C THR A 143 -1.76 0.30 14.03
N LEU A 144 -0.80 -0.60 13.85
CA LEU A 144 -0.82 -1.58 12.75
C LEU A 144 -2.10 -2.43 12.76
N LEU A 145 -2.50 -2.93 13.93
CA LEU A 145 -3.71 -3.74 14.07
C LEU A 145 -4.98 -2.92 13.73
N ALA A 146 -5.06 -1.68 14.21
CA ALA A 146 -6.18 -0.80 13.90
C ALA A 146 -6.27 -0.47 12.41
N ASP A 147 -5.14 -0.13 11.78
CA ASP A 147 -5.07 0.20 10.35
C ASP A 147 -5.44 -1.01 9.48
N LEU A 148 -5.04 -2.22 9.89
CA LEU A 148 -5.44 -3.47 9.23
C LEU A 148 -6.94 -3.73 9.34
N GLU A 149 -7.55 -3.53 10.50
CA GLU A 149 -8.99 -3.69 10.67
C GLU A 149 -9.78 -2.66 9.86
N ASP A 150 -9.33 -1.40 9.83
CA ASP A 150 -9.94 -0.33 9.05
C ASP A 150 -9.86 -0.64 7.54
N PHE A 151 -8.68 -1.07 7.08
CA PHE A 151 -8.48 -1.51 5.71
C PHE A 151 -9.42 -2.65 5.33
N ARG A 152 -9.48 -3.72 6.13
CA ARG A 152 -10.36 -4.87 5.86
C ARG A 152 -11.84 -4.48 5.86
N ARG A 153 -12.25 -3.53 6.72
CA ARG A 153 -13.61 -2.97 6.71
C ARG A 153 -13.92 -2.17 5.44
N SER A 154 -12.91 -1.51 4.85
CA SER A 154 -13.09 -0.75 3.60
C SER A 154 -13.23 -1.63 2.35
N LEU A 155 -12.84 -2.91 2.42
CA LEU A 155 -12.99 -3.88 1.34
C LEU A 155 -14.38 -4.54 1.27
N ALA A 156 -15.20 -4.38 2.31
CA ALA A 156 -16.45 -5.13 2.53
C ALA A 156 -17.70 -4.45 1.96
#